data_AF-A0A849QCD2-F1
#
_entry.id   AF-A0A849QCD2-F1
#
_cell.length_a   1.000
_cell.length_b   1.000
_cell.length_c   1.000
_cell.angle_alpha   90.00
_cell.angle_beta   90.00
_cell.angle_gamma   90.00
#
_symmetry.space_group_name_H-M   'P 1'
#
loop_
_entity.id
_entity.type
_entity.pdbx_description
1 polymer ?
#
loop_
_entity_poly.entity_id
_entity_poly.type
_entity_poly.pdbx_seq_one_letter_code
_entity_poly.pdbx_strand_id
1 'polypeptide(L)' 'MAKYRCTVCNWVYDERVEGKPFPGLPHSYTCPVCG' A
#
# COMPACT_ATOMS: atom_id res chain seq x y z
N MET A 1 -9.63 9.21 2.05
CA MET A 1 -8.35 8.59 1.66
C MET A 1 -8.18 7.37 2.52
N ALA A 2 -8.11 6.21 1.88
CA ALA A 2 -8.04 4.91 2.53
C ALA A 2 -6.60 4.61 2.96
N LYS A 3 -6.46 3.81 4.02
CA LYS A 3 -5.17 3.27 4.45
C LYS A 3 -5.24 1.76 4.34
N TYR A 4 -4.21 1.14 3.75
CA TYR A 4 -4.14 -0.31 3.58
C TYR A 4 -3.01 -0.85 4.43
N ARG A 5 -3.30 -1.85 5.24
CA ARG A 5 -2.30 -2.46 6.12
C ARG A 5 -1.87 -3.81 5.53
N CYS A 6 -0.57 -3.98 5.33
CA CYS A 6 0.01 -5.27 5.05
C CYS A 6 -0.27 -6.22 6.23
N THR A 7 -0.82 -7.40 5.96
CA THR A 7 -1.13 -8.40 6.99
C THR A 7 0.10 -9.16 7.50
N VAL A 8 1.23 -9.04 6.81
CA VAL A 8 2.49 -9.73 7.15
C VAL A 8 3.35 -8.85 8.07
N CYS A 9 3.79 -7.70 7.57
CA CYS A 9 4.72 -6.82 8.30
C CYS A 9 4.03 -5.63 8.98
N ASN A 10 2.71 -5.51 8.86
CA ASN A 10 1.91 -4.40 9.41
C ASN A 10 2.22 -3.01 8.85
N TRP A 11 3.00 -2.91 7.78
CA TRP A 11 3.22 -1.65 7.07
C TRP A 11 1.91 -1.07 6.53
N VAL A 12 1.76 0.25 6.59
CA VAL A 12 0.54 0.95 6.20
C VAL A 12 0.79 1.78 4.95
N TYR A 13 0.14 1.40 3.85
CA TYR A 13 0.01 2.24 2.66
C TYR A 13 -0.98 3.35 2.96
N ASP A 14 -0.53 4.60 2.89
CA ASP A 14 -1.37 5.77 3.08
C ASP A 14 -1.49 6.53 1.75
N GLU A 15 -2.67 6.50 1.14
CA GLU A 15 -2.94 7.18 -0.13
C GLU A 15 -2.63 8.68 -0.09
N ARG A 16 -2.69 9.30 1.10
CA ARG A 16 -2.35 10.71 1.29
C ARG A 16 -0.87 10.98 1.14
N VAL A 17 -0.05 10.06 1.66
CA VAL A 17 1.41 10.16 1.69
C VAL A 17 1.95 9.80 0.33
N GLU A 18 1.40 8.75 -0.27
CA GLU A 18 1.83 8.23 -1.56
C GLU A 18 1.26 9.05 -2.75
N GLY A 19 0.14 9.76 -2.55
CA GLY A 19 -0.50 10.56 -3.60
C GLY A 19 -1.15 9.73 -4.71
N LYS A 20 -1.29 8.41 -4.52
CA LYS A 20 -1.88 7.46 -5.48
C LYS A 20 -2.84 6.50 -4.75
N PRO A 21 -4.04 6.26 -5.31
CA PRO A 21 -5.00 5.34 -4.74
C PRO A 21 -4.50 3.90 -4.85
N PHE A 22 -4.74 3.09 -3.82
CA PHE A 22 -4.29 1.69 -3.81
C PHE A 22 -4.93 0.85 -4.93
N PRO A 23 -6.23 1.01 -5.28
CA PRO A 23 -6.81 0.34 -6.44
C PRO A 23 -6.22 0.75 -7.80
N GLY A 24 -5.48 1.85 -7.86
CA GLY A 24 -4.77 2.30 -9.06
C GLY A 24 -3.34 1.75 -9.18
N LEU A 25 -2.88 0.99 -8.17
CA LEU A 25 -1.56 0.36 -8.22
C LEU A 25 -1.54 -0.82 -9.21
N PRO A 26 -0.39 -1.13 -9.80
CA PRO A 26 -0.22 -2.31 -10.64
C PRO A 26 -0.60 -3.60 -9.89
N HIS A 27 -1.08 -4.61 -10.62
CA HIS A 27 -1.31 -5.95 -10.05
C HIS A 27 -0.04 -6.61 -9.48
N SER A 28 1.14 -6.17 -9.93
CA SER A 28 2.45 -6.59 -9.42
C SER A 28 2.89 -5.83 -8.17
N TYR A 29 2.07 -4.92 -7.65
CA TYR A 29 2.40 -4.17 -6.45
C TYR A 29 2.56 -5.11 -5.25
N THR A 30 3.72 -5.01 -4.63
CA THR A 30 4.15 -5.78 -3.47
C THR A 30 4.47 -4.81 -2.34
N CYS A 31 4.34 -5.27 -1.09
CA CYS A 31 4.64 -4.43 0.05
C CYS A 31 6.13 -4.05 0.01
N PRO A 32 6.48 -2.76 0.06
CA PRO A 32 7.89 -2.33 -0.03
C PRO A 32 8.73 -2.78 1.17
N VAL A 33 8.09 -3.24 2.25
CA VAL A 33 8.76 -3.70 3.47
C VAL A 33 9.02 -5.20 3.45
N CYS A 34 8.10 -6.03 2.94
CA CYS A 34 8.21 -7.48 3.05
C CYS A 34 8.07 -8.26 1.73
N GLY A 35 7.77 -7.60 0.61
CA GLY A 35 7.51 -8.25 -0.68
C GLY A 35 6.08 -8.74 -0.79
#